data_AF-A0A937RC80-F1
#
_entry.id   AF-A0A937RC80-F1
#
_cell.length_a   1.000
_cell.length_b   1.000
_cell.length_c   1.000
_cell.angle_alpha   90.00
_cell.angle_beta   90.00
_cell.angle_gamma   90.00
#
_symmetry.space_group_name_H-M   'P 1'
#
loop_
_entity.id
_entity.type
_entity.pdbx_description
1 polymer ?
#
loop_
_entity_poly.entity_id
_entity_poly.type
_entity_poly.pdbx_seq_one_letter_code
_entity_poly.pdbx_strand_id
1 'polypeptide(L)'
;MLGVGFGNHSHDGRDLLVVVSHDGHGVIDTRDYAKLIRDRDPDASDLLPSDDDLSVPGLGLLAGTRVRIAGLFGGGLHSTTSDGWAIDVVAPEWLRHRVLLSSDGGRYEGPSGTDWWHIFQAHSELRAAGFSPSGRSLVIATSSDVTLLIRYLS
;
A
#
# COMPACT_ATOMS: atom_id res chain seq x y z
N MET A 1 0.41 -1.37 -13.16
CA MET A 1 1.15 -1.34 -11.88
C MET A 1 1.63 -2.74 -11.51
N LEU A 2 2.84 -2.84 -10.93
CA LEU A 2 3.45 -4.08 -10.47
C LEU A 2 3.24 -4.29 -8.97
N GLY A 3 3.43 -3.25 -8.15
CA GLY A 3 3.25 -3.35 -6.70
C GLY A 3 3.46 -2.02 -6.00
N VAL A 4 3.26 -2.03 -4.68
CA VAL A 4 3.47 -0.88 -3.80
C VAL A 4 4.13 -1.29 -2.49
N GLY A 5 4.79 -0.35 -1.83
CA GLY A 5 5.40 -0.55 -0.52
C GLY A 5 5.48 0.76 0.25
N PHE A 6 5.61 0.68 1.57
CA PHE A 6 5.85 1.85 2.41
C PHE A 6 7.31 1.88 2.87
N GLY A 7 7.98 3.01 2.62
CA GLY A 7 9.23 3.37 3.27
C GLY A 7 8.98 4.40 4.36
N ASN A 8 9.82 4.41 5.39
CA ASN A 8 9.78 5.46 6.41
C ASN A 8 10.99 6.39 6.22
N HIS A 9 10.74 7.70 6.13
CA HIS A 9 11.82 8.68 6.06
C HIS A 9 12.48 8.83 7.44
N SER A 10 13.73 8.42 7.55
CA SER A 10 14.45 8.28 8.83
C SER A 10 14.55 9.57 9.64
N HIS A 11 14.54 10.74 9.00
CA HIS A 11 14.71 12.02 9.68
C HIS A 11 13.44 12.52 10.37
N ASP A 12 12.24 12.32 9.78
CA ASP A 12 10.99 12.90 10.30
C ASP A 12 9.82 11.91 10.39
N GLY A 13 10.09 10.62 10.20
CA GLY A 13 9.14 9.54 10.39
C GLY A 13 7.98 9.55 9.40
N ARG A 14 8.08 10.26 8.27
CA ARG A 14 7.06 10.23 7.22
C ARG A 14 6.93 8.84 6.64
N ASP A 15 5.69 8.38 6.51
CA ASP A 15 5.40 7.24 5.65
C ASP A 15 5.35 7.73 4.20
N LEU A 16 6.13 7.07 3.35
CA LEU A 16 6.26 7.38 1.94
C LEU A 16 5.84 6.15 1.15
N LEU A 17 4.89 6.31 0.24
CA LEU A 17 4.41 5.22 -0.60
C LEU A 17 5.29 5.13 -1.84
N VAL A 18 5.97 3.99 -2.00
CA VAL A 18 6.66 3.61 -3.24
C VAL A 18 5.68 2.89 -4.15
N VAL A 19 5.61 3.32 -5.40
CA VAL A 19 4.81 2.71 -6.46
C VAL A 19 5.73 2.15 -7.52
N VAL A 20 5.62 0.86 -7.80
CA VAL A 20 6.40 0.14 -8.81
C VAL A 20 5.50 -0.19 -10.00
N SER A 21 5.92 0.18 -11.19
CA SER A 21 5.18 -0.04 -12.44
C SER A 21 6.12 -0.42 -13.59
N HIS A 22 5.57 -0.88 -14.71
CA HIS A 22 6.36 -1.15 -15.92
C HIS A 22 7.06 0.10 -16.47
N ASP A 23 6.49 1.29 -16.25
CA ASP A 23 7.08 2.56 -16.69
C ASP A 23 8.04 3.13 -15.63
N GLY A 24 8.57 2.30 -14.74
CA GLY A 24 9.46 2.67 -13.64
C GLY A 24 8.76 2.92 -12.30
N HIS A 25 9.47 3.59 -11.39
CA HIS A 25 9.11 3.75 -9.98
C HIS A 25 8.78 5.19 -9.61
N GLY A 26 8.01 5.39 -8.55
CA GLY A 26 7.76 6.72 -7.97
C GLY A 26 7.49 6.69 -6.49
N VAL A 27 7.62 7.85 -5.84
CA VAL A 27 7.37 8.03 -4.40
C VAL A 27 6.31 9.11 -4.20
N ILE A 28 5.35 8.82 -3.33
CA ILE A 28 4.26 9.70 -2.93
C ILE A 28 4.36 9.96 -1.42
N ASP A 29 4.29 11.23 -1.01
CA ASP A 29 4.11 11.58 0.40
C ASP A 29 2.67 11.28 0.80
N THR A 30 2.49 10.43 1.82
CA THR A 30 1.16 9.98 2.21
C THR A 30 0.42 11.00 3.06
N ARG A 31 1.02 12.14 3.43
CA ARG A 31 0.38 13.19 4.24
C ARG A 31 -0.44 14.15 3.38
N ASP A 32 0.07 14.51 2.21
CA ASP A 32 -0.51 15.53 1.32
C ASP A 32 -0.74 15.01 -0.11
N TYR A 33 -0.50 13.72 -0.35
CA TYR A 33 -0.64 13.06 -1.65
C TYR A 33 0.33 13.59 -2.72
N ALA A 34 1.37 14.32 -2.33
CA ALA A 34 2.32 14.89 -3.28
C ALA A 34 3.20 13.80 -3.91
N LYS A 35 3.29 13.80 -5.25
CA LYS A 35 4.28 12.99 -5.98
C LYS A 35 5.64 13.65 -5.81
N LEU A 36 6.52 13.04 -5.02
CA LEU A 36 7.83 13.61 -4.68
C LEU A 36 8.86 13.37 -5.78
N ILE A 37 8.90 12.16 -6.32
CA ILE A 37 9.86 11.77 -7.36
C ILE A 37 9.28 10.66 -8.24
N ARG A 38 9.69 10.64 -9.51
CA ARG A 38 9.36 9.59 -10.48
C ARG A 38 10.58 9.29 -11.32
N ASP A 39 11.06 8.06 -11.24
CA ASP A 39 12.10 7.53 -12.13
C ASP A 39 11.45 6.67 -13.21
N ARG A 40 11.54 7.10 -14.47
CA ARG A 40 10.90 6.45 -15.61
C ARG A 40 11.78 5.40 -16.28
N ASP A 41 13.08 5.39 -16.00
CA ASP A 41 14.06 4.53 -16.66
C ASP A 41 15.05 4.02 -15.62
N PRO A 42 14.58 3.29 -14.58
CA PRO A 42 15.48 2.70 -13.61
C PRO A 42 16.29 1.58 -14.27
N ASP A 43 17.46 1.30 -13.71
CA ASP A 43 18.32 0.22 -14.17
C ASP A 43 17.55 -1.12 -14.22
N ALA A 44 17.91 -1.99 -15.17
CA ALA A 44 17.17 -3.23 -15.41
C ALA A 44 17.11 -4.15 -14.18
N SER A 45 18.14 -4.11 -13.32
CA SER A 45 18.17 -4.84 -12.04
C SER A 45 17.20 -4.31 -10.99
N ASP A 46 16.77 -3.06 -11.15
CA ASP A 46 15.98 -2.33 -10.17
C ASP A 46 14.52 -2.21 -10.63
N LEU A 47 14.23 -2.39 -11.92
CA LEU A 47 12.86 -2.35 -12.47
C LEU A 47 11.87 -3.23 -11.71
N LEU A 48 12.29 -4.44 -11.35
CA LEU A 48 11.47 -5.44 -10.65
C LEU A 48 11.95 -5.60 -9.20
N PRO A 49 11.06 -5.96 -8.26
CA PRO A 49 11.47 -6.34 -6.91
C PRO A 49 12.44 -7.53 -6.97
N SER A 50 13.51 -7.50 -6.17
CA SER A 50 14.46 -8.62 -6.15
C SER A 50 13.85 -9.89 -5.57
N ASP A 51 14.22 -11.04 -6.11
CA ASP A 51 13.69 -12.35 -5.72
C ASP A 51 13.92 -12.70 -4.24
N ASP A 52 15.05 -12.28 -3.66
CA ASP A 52 15.44 -12.64 -2.29
C ASP A 52 14.53 -12.04 -1.22
N ASP A 53 14.09 -10.80 -1.43
CA ASP A 53 13.45 -10.02 -0.38
C ASP A 53 12.27 -9.17 -0.88
N LEU A 54 11.81 -9.36 -2.12
CA LEU A 54 10.68 -8.64 -2.73
C LEU A 54 10.76 -7.12 -2.47
N SER A 55 11.93 -6.52 -2.65
CA SER A 55 12.15 -5.09 -2.43
C SER A 55 12.80 -4.40 -3.61
N VAL A 56 12.65 -3.08 -3.63
CA VAL A 56 13.28 -2.18 -4.60
C VAL A 56 14.13 -1.14 -3.88
N PRO A 57 15.15 -0.56 -4.53
CA PRO A 57 15.87 0.59 -3.99
C PRO A 57 14.93 1.77 -3.73
N GLY A 58 15.13 2.47 -2.62
CA GLY A 58 14.41 3.69 -2.32
C GLY A 58 14.88 4.87 -3.18
N LEU A 59 13.96 5.77 -3.52
CA LEU A 59 14.22 6.99 -4.29
C LEU A 59 14.08 8.25 -3.42
N GLY A 60 14.84 9.30 -3.75
CA GLY A 60 14.72 10.61 -3.11
C GLY A 60 14.92 10.53 -1.59
N LEU A 61 13.88 10.87 -0.82
CA LEU A 61 13.90 10.80 0.65
C LEU A 61 14.11 9.37 1.20
N LEU A 62 13.95 8.34 0.37
CA LEU A 62 14.22 6.95 0.72
C LEU A 62 15.57 6.44 0.17
N ALA A 63 16.39 7.30 -0.45
CA ALA A 63 17.66 6.90 -1.03
C ALA A 63 18.57 6.20 0.00
N GLY A 64 19.23 5.13 -0.42
CA GLY A 64 20.07 4.30 0.45
C GLY A 64 19.32 3.30 1.32
N THR A 65 17.98 3.19 1.18
CA THR A 65 17.16 2.16 1.83
C THR A 65 16.61 1.17 0.80
N ARG A 66 16.13 0.01 1.27
CA ARG A 66 15.33 -0.94 0.47
C ARG A 66 13.90 -0.92 0.96
N VAL A 67 12.95 -0.89 0.02
CA VAL A 67 11.51 -0.83 0.32
C VAL A 67 10.86 -2.12 -0.11
N ARG A 68 10.31 -2.86 0.87
CA ARG A 68 9.55 -4.10 0.64
C ARG A 68 8.28 -3.78 -0.13
N ILE A 69 8.00 -4.56 -1.17
CA ILE A 69 6.87 -4.39 -2.09
C ILE A 69 5.88 -5.53 -1.90
N ALA A 70 4.60 -5.19 -1.96
CA ALA A 70 3.49 -6.12 -2.14
C ALA A 70 2.86 -5.88 -3.52
N GLY A 71 2.56 -6.95 -4.26
CA GLY A 71 2.00 -6.82 -5.61
C GLY A 71 1.98 -8.11 -6.41
N LEU A 72 2.19 -7.97 -7.72
CA LEU A 72 2.21 -9.05 -8.71
C LEU A 72 3.17 -10.20 -8.34
N PHE A 73 4.30 -9.87 -7.71
CA PHE A 73 5.33 -10.85 -7.32
C PHE A 73 5.14 -11.39 -5.89
N GLY A 74 3.99 -11.11 -5.26
CA GLY A 74 3.71 -11.48 -3.87
C GLY A 74 4.08 -10.37 -2.88
N GLY A 75 4.42 -10.76 -1.66
CA GLY A 75 4.69 -9.85 -0.53
C GLY A 75 3.44 -9.59 0.32
N GLY A 76 3.57 -8.65 1.26
CA GLY A 76 2.48 -8.29 2.17
C GLY A 76 2.69 -6.91 2.79
N LEU A 77 1.58 -6.21 3.01
CA LEU A 77 1.53 -4.99 3.80
C LEU A 77 0.88 -5.30 5.15
N HIS A 78 0.99 -4.37 6.11
CA HIS A 78 0.32 -4.54 7.38
C HIS A 78 -1.21 -4.56 7.17
N SER A 79 -1.86 -5.63 7.63
CA SER A 79 -3.32 -5.75 7.60
C SER A 79 -3.98 -5.14 8.83
N THR A 80 -3.21 -4.78 9.86
CA THR A 80 -3.70 -4.22 11.11
C THR A 80 -2.86 -3.04 11.56
N THR A 81 -3.44 -2.17 12.38
CA THR A 81 -2.77 -1.07 13.08
C THR A 81 -2.73 -1.34 14.58
N SER A 82 -1.83 -0.66 15.29
CA SER A 82 -1.68 -0.81 16.75
C SER A 82 -2.90 -0.32 17.55
N ASP A 83 -3.75 0.51 16.95
CA ASP A 83 -4.95 1.07 17.56
C ASP A 83 -6.26 0.39 17.10
N GLY A 84 -6.15 -0.83 16.57
CA GLY A 84 -7.30 -1.72 16.38
C GLY A 84 -7.97 -1.65 15.01
N TRP A 85 -7.44 -0.87 14.07
CA TRP A 85 -7.95 -0.94 12.70
C TRP A 85 -7.42 -2.19 12.00
N ALA A 86 -8.26 -2.82 11.21
CA ALA A 86 -7.91 -3.99 10.42
C ALA A 86 -8.52 -3.91 9.02
N ILE A 87 -7.85 -4.50 8.04
CA ILE A 87 -8.40 -4.73 6.72
C ILE A 87 -8.44 -6.22 6.39
N ASP A 88 -9.47 -6.61 5.64
CA ASP A 88 -9.54 -7.91 5.00
C ASP A 88 -9.82 -7.77 3.51
N VAL A 89 -9.12 -8.59 2.73
CA VAL A 89 -9.37 -8.74 1.30
C VAL A 89 -10.20 -10.00 1.12
N VAL A 90 -11.44 -9.83 0.66
CA VAL A 90 -12.38 -10.92 0.44
C VAL A 90 -12.72 -11.04 -1.05
N ALA A 91 -12.89 -12.26 -1.54
CA ALA A 91 -13.28 -12.54 -2.93
C ALA A 91 -14.55 -13.40 -2.95
N PRO A 92 -15.73 -12.81 -2.62
CA PRO A 92 -16.99 -13.55 -2.59
C PRO A 92 -17.38 -14.08 -3.98
N GLU A 93 -16.95 -13.40 -5.04
CA GLU A 93 -16.99 -13.87 -6.41
C GLU A 93 -15.56 -13.85 -6.96
N TRP A 94 -15.15 -14.92 -7.63
CA TRP A 94 -13.79 -15.03 -8.16
C TRP A 94 -13.46 -13.85 -9.10
N LEU A 95 -12.27 -13.28 -8.87
CA LEU A 95 -11.73 -12.00 -9.37
C LEU A 95 -12.39 -10.69 -8.91
N ARG A 96 -13.54 -10.72 -8.22
CA ARG A 96 -14.16 -9.51 -7.65
C ARG A 96 -13.72 -9.31 -6.20
N HIS A 97 -12.45 -8.98 -6.03
CA HIS A 97 -11.91 -8.68 -4.71
C HIS A 97 -12.57 -7.42 -4.13
N ARG A 98 -12.85 -7.47 -2.83
CA ARG A 98 -13.36 -6.36 -2.03
C ARG A 98 -12.40 -6.14 -0.87
N VAL A 99 -12.24 -4.89 -0.47
CA VAL A 99 -11.50 -4.51 0.73
C VAL A 99 -12.50 -4.07 1.79
N LEU A 100 -12.48 -4.78 2.91
CA LEU A 100 -13.22 -4.44 4.11
C LEU A 100 -12.27 -3.73 5.08
N LEU A 101 -12.81 -2.80 5.84
CA LEU A 101 -12.12 -2.09 6.92
C LEU A 101 -12.94 -2.26 8.19
N SER A 102 -12.28 -2.53 9.31
CA SER A 102 -12.92 -2.59 10.63
C SER A 102 -12.11 -1.81 11.66
N SER A 103 -12.79 -1.34 12.70
CA SER A 103 -12.18 -0.67 13.86
C SER A 103 -12.16 -1.56 15.12
N ASP A 104 -12.58 -2.82 15.02
CA ASP A 104 -12.71 -3.78 16.12
C ASP A 104 -11.64 -4.89 16.09
N GLY A 105 -10.57 -4.70 15.32
CA GLY A 105 -9.49 -5.67 15.13
C GLY A 105 -9.85 -6.82 14.19
N GLY A 106 -10.77 -6.62 13.25
CA GLY A 106 -11.13 -7.62 12.23
C GLY A 106 -12.19 -8.61 12.72
N ARG A 107 -12.99 -8.26 13.72
CA ARG A 107 -14.05 -9.15 14.24
C ARG A 107 -15.33 -9.04 13.43
N TYR A 108 -15.60 -7.85 12.87
CA TYR A 108 -16.82 -7.59 12.09
C TYR A 108 -18.10 -7.93 12.88
N GLU A 109 -18.07 -7.78 14.20
CA GLU A 109 -19.16 -8.19 15.10
C GLU A 109 -20.31 -7.17 15.10
N GLY A 110 -20.02 -5.92 14.75
CA GLY A 110 -20.96 -4.81 14.77
C GLY A 110 -21.71 -4.55 13.45
N PRO A 111 -22.59 -3.54 13.42
CA PRO A 111 -23.29 -3.15 12.20
C PRO A 111 -22.34 -2.57 11.15
N SER A 112 -22.61 -2.90 9.87
CA SER A 112 -21.94 -2.24 8.75
C SER A 112 -22.20 -0.73 8.78
N GLY A 113 -21.18 0.06 8.46
CA GLY A 113 -21.22 1.52 8.53
C GLY A 113 -20.83 2.10 9.89
N THR A 114 -20.63 1.26 10.91
CA THR A 114 -20.29 1.70 12.27
C THR A 114 -18.97 1.09 12.78
N ASP A 115 -18.89 -0.24 12.84
CA ASP A 115 -17.69 -0.94 13.31
C ASP A 115 -16.86 -1.50 12.14
N TRP A 116 -17.48 -1.62 10.97
CA TRP A 116 -16.82 -2.03 9.74
C TRP A 116 -17.48 -1.46 8.48
N TRP A 117 -16.70 -1.36 7.41
CA TRP A 117 -17.08 -0.75 6.14
C TRP A 117 -16.56 -1.57 4.96
N HIS A 118 -17.35 -1.64 3.89
CA HIS A 118 -16.84 -2.01 2.57
C HIS A 118 -16.28 -0.74 1.91
N ILE A 119 -14.95 -0.66 1.78
CA ILE A 119 -14.28 0.58 1.35
C ILE A 119 -13.82 0.56 -0.10
N PHE A 120 -13.73 -0.62 -0.73
CA PHE A 120 -13.30 -0.73 -2.12
C PHE A 120 -13.80 -2.00 -2.80
N GLN A 121 -14.19 -1.88 -4.07
CA GLN A 121 -14.45 -3.02 -4.95
C GLN A 121 -13.52 -2.94 -6.16
N ALA A 122 -12.76 -4.00 -6.38
CA ALA A 122 -11.82 -4.06 -7.49
C ALA A 122 -12.56 -4.24 -8.83
N HIS A 123 -12.26 -3.37 -9.79
CA HIS A 123 -12.68 -3.48 -11.19
C HIS A 123 -11.56 -3.99 -12.11
N SER A 124 -10.35 -4.05 -11.57
CA SER A 124 -9.15 -4.63 -12.18
C SER A 124 -8.45 -5.49 -11.13
N GLU A 125 -7.46 -6.28 -11.54
CA GLU A 125 -6.76 -7.21 -10.66
C GLU A 125 -6.18 -6.48 -9.43
N LEU A 126 -6.58 -6.89 -8.22
CA LEU A 126 -6.04 -6.34 -6.99
C LEU A 126 -4.58 -6.80 -6.85
N ARG A 127 -3.67 -5.84 -6.62
CA ARG A 127 -2.23 -6.08 -6.45
C ARG A 127 -1.86 -6.15 -4.98
N ALA A 128 -2.35 -5.20 -4.17
CA ALA A 128 -2.06 -5.14 -2.75
C ALA A 128 -3.10 -4.27 -2.03
N ALA A 129 -3.28 -4.52 -0.73
CA ALA A 129 -3.96 -3.62 0.18
C ALA A 129 -3.26 -3.68 1.54
N GLY A 130 -3.13 -2.54 2.22
CA GLY A 130 -2.61 -2.52 3.59
C GLY A 130 -2.14 -1.16 4.09
N PHE A 131 -1.89 -1.13 5.39
CA PHE A 131 -1.52 0.07 6.12
C PHE A 131 -0.04 0.39 5.98
N SER A 132 0.24 1.69 6.05
CA SER A 132 1.56 2.23 6.34
C SER A 132 2.04 1.81 7.74
N PRO A 133 3.36 1.82 8.02
CA PRO A 133 3.92 1.50 9.34
C PRO A 133 3.29 2.29 10.49
N SER A 134 2.97 3.58 10.31
CA SER A 134 2.30 4.37 11.37
C SER A 134 0.80 4.08 11.54
N GLY A 135 0.20 3.28 10.65
CA GLY A 135 -1.24 3.03 10.59
C GLY A 135 -2.09 4.24 10.17
N ARG A 136 -1.48 5.34 9.71
CA ARG A 136 -2.20 6.57 9.34
C ARG A 136 -2.64 6.62 7.88
N SER A 137 -2.06 5.77 7.04
CA SER A 137 -2.41 5.64 5.63
C SER A 137 -2.73 4.19 5.30
N LEU A 138 -3.68 3.98 4.40
CA LEU A 138 -4.06 2.70 3.84
C LEU A 138 -3.99 2.80 2.31
N VAL A 139 -3.19 1.95 1.68
CA VAL A 139 -3.14 1.84 0.22
C VAL A 139 -3.98 0.67 -0.24
N ILE A 140 -4.69 0.86 -1.36
CA ILE A 140 -5.34 -0.20 -2.13
C ILE A 140 -4.87 -0.02 -3.57
N ALA A 141 -4.18 -1.03 -4.08
CA ALA A 141 -3.49 -0.95 -5.35
C ALA A 141 -4.00 -2.04 -6.28
N THR A 142 -4.34 -1.69 -7.51
CA THR A 142 -4.78 -2.61 -8.56
C THR A 142 -3.77 -2.61 -9.71
N SER A 143 -4.01 -3.42 -10.74
CA SER A 143 -3.17 -3.42 -11.93
C SER A 143 -3.20 -2.08 -12.69
N SER A 144 -4.22 -1.24 -12.48
CA SER A 144 -4.41 0.05 -13.14
C SER A 144 -4.17 1.26 -12.23
N ASP A 145 -4.57 1.20 -10.97
CA ASP A 145 -4.71 2.39 -10.12
C ASP A 145 -4.16 2.17 -8.71
N VAL A 146 -3.91 3.28 -8.03
CA VAL A 146 -3.59 3.34 -6.59
C VAL A 146 -4.61 4.24 -5.92
N THR A 147 -5.31 3.70 -4.92
CA THR A 147 -6.17 4.44 -4.01
C THR A 147 -5.44 4.59 -2.68
N LEU A 148 -5.32 5.82 -2.18
CA LEU A 148 -4.72 6.12 -0.88
C LEU A 148 -5.77 6.74 0.04
N LEU A 149 -6.02 6.10 1.18
CA LEU A 149 -6.89 6.60 2.24
C LEU A 149 -6.01 7.11 3.38
N ILE A 150 -6.30 8.30 3.88
CA ILE A 150 -5.59 8.91 5.02
C ILE A 150 -6.55 9.07 6.18
N ARG A 151 -6.07 8.74 7.37
CA ARG A 151 -6.73 9.05 8.62
C ARG A 151 -6.13 10.31 9.24
N TYR A 152 -6.93 11.36 9.31
CA TYR A 152 -6.63 12.54 10.12
C TYR A 152 -7.01 12.24 11.58
N LEU A 153 -6.10 12.54 12.49
CA LEU A 153 -6.41 12.53 13.92
C LEU A 153 -7.14 13.83 14.22
N SER A 154 -8.37 13.73 14.74
CA SER A 154 -9.17 14.85 15.24
C SER A 154 -8.71 15.28 16.62
#